data_AF-A0AAU0Z6E9-F1
#
_entry.id   AF-A0AAU0Z6E9-F1
#
_cell.length_a   1.000
_cell.length_b   1.000
_cell.length_c   1.000
_cell.angle_alpha   90.00
_cell.angle_beta   90.00
_cell.angle_gamma   90.00
#
_symmetry.space_group_name_H-M   'P 1'
#
loop_
_entity.id
_entity.type
_entity.pdbx_description
1 polymer ?
#
loop_
_entity_poly.entity_id
_entity_poly.type
_entity_poly.pdbx_seq_one_letter_code
_entity_poly.pdbx_strand_id
1 'polypeptide(L)'
;MSHTAHIPSHRKPRRSASKMALRAGVTGGVLSTLAVAGAAGSANAAEPVTQTMEMPTLTTDLSSQVAQSADATQQAAANYQVQAERQAAFDKAADQAKKDQVAAEKKAEAKKKAEAKAEAAAKREAAEKAAASRSSERTTLQATTASSSDETPAPASGSAAAVVSFVKSHIGDAYVSGGTGPSSWDCSGLVQAAYKQAGVDLPRVSQDQSTQGTQVGLDNLQAGDILYWGGSGSAYHVAIYVGGGNFVGAQNSSTGVVEKPLSYDQPTGAVRVL
;
A
#
# COMPACT_ATOMS: atom_id res chain seq x y z
N MET A 1 12.62 -61.78 -36.29
CA MET A 1 12.73 -61.17 -37.64
C MET A 1 11.56 -60.22 -37.81
N SER A 2 11.88 -58.95 -38.12
CA SER A 2 11.03 -57.92 -38.76
C SER A 2 9.76 -57.46 -38.02
N HIS A 3 9.82 -56.32 -37.33
CA HIS A 3 9.41 -54.96 -37.81
C HIS A 3 7.90 -54.75 -37.91
N THR A 4 7.35 -53.89 -37.04
CA THR A 4 6.51 -52.74 -37.39
C THR A 4 6.29 -51.90 -36.13
N ALA A 5 6.91 -50.71 -36.10
CA ALA A 5 6.69 -49.71 -35.08
C ALA A 5 5.46 -48.87 -35.45
N HIS A 6 4.52 -48.69 -34.51
CA HIS A 6 3.42 -47.74 -34.66
C HIS A 6 3.74 -46.50 -33.83
N ILE A 7 3.92 -45.36 -34.49
CA ILE A 7 4.21 -44.05 -33.88
C ILE A 7 2.90 -43.24 -33.88
N PRO A 8 2.31 -42.93 -32.72
CA PRO A 8 1.28 -41.89 -32.62
C PRO A 8 1.98 -40.53 -32.47
N SER A 9 1.79 -39.67 -33.47
CA SER A 9 2.38 -38.34 -33.57
C SER A 9 1.98 -37.41 -32.41
N HIS A 10 2.97 -36.91 -31.67
CA HIS A 10 2.80 -35.72 -30.82
C HIS A 10 2.58 -34.48 -31.70
N ARG A 11 1.36 -33.91 -31.68
CA ARG A 11 1.07 -32.62 -32.31
C ARG A 11 1.05 -31.52 -31.24
N LYS A 12 2.16 -30.77 -31.10
CA LYS A 12 2.20 -29.49 -30.37
C LYS A 12 1.35 -28.45 -31.13
N PRO A 13 0.48 -27.66 -30.47
CA PRO A 13 -0.09 -26.48 -31.11
C PRO A 13 1.00 -25.40 -31.30
N ARG A 14 1.17 -24.98 -32.54
CA ARG A 14 2.05 -23.87 -32.95
C ARG A 14 1.45 -22.56 -32.45
N ARG A 15 2.27 -21.73 -31.80
CA ARG A 15 1.96 -20.31 -31.55
C ARG A 15 1.81 -19.61 -32.90
N SER A 16 0.61 -19.15 -33.22
CA SER A 16 0.38 -18.25 -34.35
C SER A 16 0.56 -16.82 -33.87
N ALA A 17 1.63 -16.17 -34.32
CA ALA A 17 1.72 -14.72 -34.29
C ALA A 17 0.87 -14.17 -35.43
N SER A 18 -0.20 -13.45 -35.10
CA SER A 18 -0.98 -12.70 -36.07
C SER A 18 -0.88 -11.20 -35.78
N LYS A 19 -0.57 -10.49 -36.86
CA LYS A 19 -0.22 -9.07 -36.98
C LYS A 19 -1.36 -8.14 -36.55
N MET A 20 -0.97 -6.98 -36.05
CA MET A 20 -1.80 -5.77 -36.02
C MET A 20 -2.41 -5.50 -37.40
N ALA A 21 -3.69 -5.19 -37.44
CA ALA A 21 -4.28 -4.31 -38.43
C ALA A 21 -5.46 -3.56 -37.80
N LEU A 22 -5.39 -2.24 -37.86
CA LEU A 22 -6.37 -1.26 -37.42
C LEU A 22 -7.55 -1.14 -38.40
N ARG A 23 -8.64 -0.57 -37.87
CA ARG A 23 -9.75 0.15 -38.54
C ARG A 23 -10.88 -0.66 -39.19
N ALA A 24 -12.03 -0.64 -38.51
CA ALA A 24 -13.38 -0.40 -39.04
C ALA A 24 -14.24 0.01 -37.81
N GLY A 25 -14.72 1.25 -37.67
CA GLY A 25 -15.85 1.76 -38.43
C GLY A 25 -17.16 1.43 -37.69
N VAL A 26 -17.42 2.06 -36.54
CA VAL A 26 -18.73 1.95 -35.86
C VAL A 26 -19.67 2.95 -36.50
N THR A 27 -20.57 2.41 -37.32
CA THR A 27 -21.84 3.01 -37.71
C THR A 27 -22.73 3.20 -36.48
N GLY A 28 -22.98 4.44 -36.10
CA GLY A 28 -23.91 4.79 -35.05
C GLY A 28 -24.56 6.13 -35.38
N GLY A 29 -25.60 6.09 -36.21
CA GLY A 29 -26.41 7.26 -36.51
C GLY A 29 -27.18 7.71 -35.27
N VAL A 30 -27.10 9.02 -34.97
CA VAL A 30 -28.09 9.69 -34.14
C VAL A 30 -28.58 10.89 -34.93
N LEU A 31 -29.79 10.76 -35.46
CA LEU A 31 -30.60 11.88 -35.93
C LEU A 31 -30.86 12.79 -34.73
N SER A 32 -30.35 14.02 -34.78
CA SER A 32 -30.81 15.08 -33.89
C SER A 32 -31.36 16.20 -34.75
N THR A 33 -32.69 16.32 -34.70
CA THR A 33 -33.47 17.42 -35.28
C THR A 33 -33.00 18.73 -34.67
N LEU A 34 -32.31 19.55 -35.47
CA LEU A 34 -31.99 20.92 -35.10
C LEU A 34 -33.26 21.76 -35.23
N ALA A 35 -33.85 22.16 -34.10
CA ALA A 35 -34.86 23.22 -34.09
C ALA A 35 -34.15 24.55 -34.33
N VAL A 36 -34.28 25.09 -35.55
CA VAL A 36 -33.84 26.44 -35.88
C VAL A 36 -34.87 27.43 -35.34
N ALA A 37 -34.54 28.10 -34.23
CA ALA A 37 -35.32 29.24 -33.74
C ALA A 37 -35.01 30.45 -34.65
N GLY A 38 -35.87 30.66 -35.65
CA GLY A 38 -35.86 31.88 -36.46
C GLY A 38 -36.35 33.06 -35.64
N ALA A 39 -35.44 33.96 -35.27
CA ALA A 39 -35.80 35.27 -34.75
C ALA A 39 -36.32 36.13 -35.92
N ALA A 40 -37.64 36.15 -36.11
CA ALA A 40 -38.29 37.11 -37.00
C ALA A 40 -38.33 38.47 -36.29
N GLY A 41 -37.46 39.39 -36.71
CA GLY A 41 -37.55 40.81 -36.35
C GLY A 41 -38.74 41.47 -37.05
N SER A 42 -39.56 42.15 -36.25
CA SER A 42 -40.83 42.78 -36.62
C SER A 42 -40.71 43.80 -37.77
N ALA A 43 -41.55 43.66 -38.79
CA ALA A 43 -41.74 44.67 -39.84
C ALA A 43 -42.74 45.73 -39.36
N ASN A 44 -42.31 47.00 -39.24
CA ASN A 44 -43.20 48.15 -39.15
C ASN A 44 -43.34 48.79 -40.54
N ALA A 45 -44.58 49.05 -40.93
CA ALA A 45 -44.94 49.72 -42.17
C ALA A 45 -45.00 51.25 -41.98
N ALA A 46 -44.39 52.03 -42.88
CA ALA A 46 -44.78 53.40 -43.21
C ALA A 46 -44.05 53.94 -44.48
N GLU A 47 -44.86 54.27 -45.50
CA GLU A 47 -44.77 55.34 -46.52
C GLU A 47 -43.56 55.44 -47.52
N PRO A 48 -43.81 55.81 -48.81
CA PRO A 48 -42.80 55.78 -49.87
C PRO A 48 -42.01 57.09 -50.02
N VAL A 49 -40.70 57.06 -49.74
CA VAL A 49 -39.77 58.14 -50.08
C VAL A 49 -38.88 57.71 -51.24
N THR A 50 -38.98 58.42 -52.35
CA THR A 50 -38.06 58.36 -53.48
C THR A 50 -36.68 58.87 -53.06
N GLN A 51 -35.79 57.97 -52.69
CA GLN A 51 -34.35 58.19 -52.65
C GLN A 51 -33.65 56.99 -53.28
N THR A 52 -33.09 57.19 -54.47
CA THR A 52 -32.06 56.33 -55.04
C THR A 52 -30.80 56.51 -54.19
N MET A 53 -30.75 55.81 -53.06
CA MET A 53 -29.52 55.49 -52.35
C MET A 53 -29.19 54.06 -52.73
N GLU A 54 -27.99 53.84 -53.26
CA GLU A 54 -27.47 52.53 -53.60
C GLU A 54 -27.68 51.59 -52.42
N MET A 55 -28.48 50.54 -52.62
CA MET A 55 -28.63 49.47 -51.63
C MET A 55 -27.21 48.98 -51.29
N PRO A 56 -26.73 49.14 -50.05
CA PRO A 56 -25.52 48.44 -49.65
C PRO A 56 -25.81 46.97 -49.91
N THR A 57 -24.86 46.26 -50.52
CA THR A 57 -24.97 44.82 -50.78
C THR A 57 -24.94 44.06 -49.44
N LEU A 58 -26.01 44.18 -48.65
CA LEU A 58 -26.24 43.51 -47.37
C LEU A 58 -26.24 41.98 -47.51
N THR A 59 -26.42 41.50 -48.73
CA THR A 59 -26.34 40.10 -49.12
C THR A 59 -24.94 39.53 -48.93
N THR A 60 -23.88 40.29 -49.22
CA THR A 60 -22.50 39.78 -49.16
C THR A 60 -22.02 39.62 -47.72
N ASP A 61 -22.31 40.58 -46.84
CA ASP A 61 -21.92 40.54 -45.41
C ASP A 61 -22.69 39.46 -44.63
N LEU A 62 -24.00 39.32 -44.87
CA LEU A 62 -24.78 38.26 -44.22
C LEU A 62 -24.31 36.87 -44.66
N SER A 63 -23.94 36.69 -45.93
CA SER A 63 -23.38 35.43 -46.43
C SER A 63 -22.03 35.10 -45.77
N SER A 64 -21.16 36.09 -45.59
CA SER A 64 -19.89 35.95 -44.89
C SER A 64 -20.09 35.61 -43.40
N GLN A 65 -21.04 36.26 -42.73
CA GLN A 65 -21.34 36.02 -41.33
C GLN A 65 -21.96 34.63 -41.10
N VAL A 66 -22.85 34.18 -42.00
CA VAL A 66 -23.41 32.83 -41.97
C VAL A 66 -22.30 31.79 -42.19
N ALA A 67 -21.39 32.01 -43.14
CA ALA A 67 -20.23 31.13 -43.35
C ALA A 67 -19.33 31.05 -42.11
N GLN A 68 -18.98 32.19 -41.49
CA GLN A 68 -18.18 32.23 -40.27
C GLN A 68 -18.87 31.51 -39.09
N SER A 69 -20.19 31.65 -38.96
CA SER A 69 -20.94 30.96 -37.90
C SER A 69 -21.01 29.44 -38.12
N ALA A 70 -21.08 29.00 -39.38
CA ALA A 70 -21.02 27.59 -39.74
C ALA A 70 -19.63 27.02 -39.44
N ASP A 71 -18.55 27.73 -39.79
CA ASP A 71 -17.17 27.35 -39.48
C ASP A 71 -16.92 27.28 -37.97
N ALA A 72 -17.41 28.27 -37.20
CA ALA A 72 -17.30 28.28 -35.75
C ALA A 72 -18.04 27.09 -35.10
N THR A 73 -19.22 26.75 -35.62
CA THR A 73 -20.01 25.60 -35.14
C THR A 73 -19.32 24.27 -35.48
N GLN A 74 -18.74 24.16 -36.68
CA GLN A 74 -17.97 22.98 -37.09
C GLN A 74 -16.70 22.81 -36.24
N GLN A 75 -15.99 23.90 -35.95
CA GLN A 75 -14.81 23.87 -35.08
C GLN A 75 -15.18 23.51 -33.64
N ALA A 76 -16.27 24.04 -33.11
CA ALA A 76 -16.76 23.67 -31.78
C ALA A 76 -17.09 22.17 -31.72
N ALA A 77 -17.80 21.64 -32.72
CA ALA A 77 -18.12 20.22 -32.82
C ALA A 77 -16.85 19.34 -32.88
N ALA A 78 -15.85 19.74 -33.67
CA ALA A 78 -14.57 19.04 -33.74
C ALA A 78 -13.82 19.07 -32.39
N ASN A 79 -13.83 20.21 -31.69
CA ASN A 79 -13.20 20.35 -30.39
C ASN A 79 -13.87 19.46 -29.33
N TYR A 80 -15.20 19.32 -29.35
CA TYR A 80 -15.92 18.41 -28.47
C TYR A 80 -15.56 16.94 -28.73
N GLN A 81 -15.42 16.54 -30.00
CA GLN A 81 -14.99 15.18 -30.36
C GLN A 81 -13.57 14.90 -29.86
N VAL A 82 -12.64 15.84 -30.08
CA VAL A 82 -11.25 15.71 -29.61
C VAL A 82 -11.19 15.65 -28.08
N GLN A 83 -12.01 16.42 -27.36
CA GLN A 83 -12.08 16.35 -25.89
C GLN A 83 -12.62 15.00 -25.40
N ALA A 84 -13.69 14.49 -26.02
CA ALA A 84 -14.25 13.18 -25.68
C ALA A 84 -13.24 12.04 -25.92
N GLU A 85 -12.49 12.08 -27.02
CA GLU A 85 -11.43 11.12 -27.30
C GLU A 85 -10.27 11.20 -26.29
N ARG A 86 -9.87 12.42 -25.89
CA ARG A 86 -8.84 12.62 -24.85
C ARG A 86 -9.26 12.08 -23.50
N GLN A 87 -10.50 12.31 -23.09
CA GLN A 87 -11.02 11.77 -21.82
C GLN A 87 -11.08 10.25 -21.85
N ALA A 88 -11.60 9.67 -22.93
CA ALA A 88 -11.63 8.21 -23.09
C ALA A 88 -10.22 7.58 -23.13
N ALA A 89 -9.23 8.28 -23.70
CA ALA A 89 -7.83 7.85 -23.67
C ALA A 89 -7.24 7.94 -22.26
N PHE A 90 -7.54 9.00 -21.51
CA PHE A 90 -7.12 9.18 -20.12
C PHE A 90 -7.70 8.10 -19.20
N ASP A 91 -9.00 7.82 -19.30
CA ASP A 91 -9.66 6.80 -18.47
C ASP A 91 -9.07 5.41 -18.73
N LYS A 92 -8.85 5.07 -20.01
CA LYS A 92 -8.17 3.81 -20.39
C LYS A 92 -6.74 3.74 -19.86
N ALA A 93 -5.99 4.84 -19.92
CA ALA A 93 -4.64 4.91 -19.39
C ALA A 93 -4.62 4.77 -17.85
N ALA A 94 -5.57 5.38 -17.15
CA ALA A 94 -5.72 5.27 -15.71
C ALA A 94 -6.10 3.84 -15.28
N ASP A 95 -7.02 3.19 -15.99
CA ASP A 95 -7.38 1.79 -15.74
C ASP A 95 -6.21 0.83 -16.00
N GLN A 96 -5.44 1.08 -17.06
CA GLN A 96 -4.25 0.29 -17.36
C GLN A 96 -3.17 0.49 -16.30
N ALA A 97 -2.92 1.74 -15.87
CA ALA A 97 -1.98 2.04 -14.80
C ALA A 97 -2.35 1.37 -13.48
N LYS A 98 -3.65 1.37 -13.10
CA LYS A 98 -4.14 0.64 -11.91
C LYS A 98 -3.92 -0.87 -12.03
N LYS A 99 -4.21 -1.46 -13.20
CA LYS A 99 -3.97 -2.89 -13.45
C LYS A 99 -2.49 -3.24 -13.38
N ASP A 100 -1.63 -2.40 -13.93
CA ASP A 100 -0.18 -2.60 -13.93
C ASP A 100 0.41 -2.42 -12.53
N GLN A 101 -0.10 -1.49 -11.72
CA GLN A 101 0.27 -1.33 -10.31
C GLN A 101 -0.11 -2.58 -9.50
N VAL A 102 -1.36 -3.06 -9.63
CA VAL A 102 -1.81 -4.27 -8.93
C VAL A 102 -1.03 -5.51 -9.39
N ALA A 103 -0.69 -5.62 -10.69
CA ALA A 103 0.13 -6.71 -11.20
C ALA A 103 1.58 -6.63 -10.69
N ALA A 104 2.16 -5.43 -10.61
CA ALA A 104 3.49 -5.19 -10.07
C ALA A 104 3.56 -5.50 -8.57
N GLU A 105 2.56 -5.07 -7.79
CA GLU A 105 2.45 -5.37 -6.35
C GLU A 105 2.32 -6.88 -6.11
N LYS A 106 1.43 -7.57 -6.83
CA LYS A 106 1.30 -9.04 -6.73
C LYS A 106 2.59 -9.77 -7.13
N LYS A 107 3.29 -9.29 -8.14
CA LYS A 107 4.58 -9.87 -8.57
C LYS A 107 5.69 -9.60 -7.54
N ALA A 108 5.71 -8.42 -6.92
CA ALA A 108 6.64 -8.08 -5.85
C ALA A 108 6.36 -8.91 -4.58
N GLU A 109 5.10 -9.08 -4.20
CA GLU A 109 4.67 -9.91 -3.08
C GLU A 109 5.01 -11.39 -3.32
N ALA A 110 4.76 -11.91 -4.53
CA ALA A 110 5.13 -13.28 -4.90
C ALA A 110 6.65 -13.49 -4.89
N LYS A 111 7.44 -12.52 -5.36
CA LYS A 111 8.91 -12.58 -5.30
C LYS A 111 9.41 -12.56 -3.86
N LYS A 112 8.88 -11.68 -3.00
CA LYS A 112 9.22 -11.64 -1.56
C LYS A 112 8.84 -12.94 -0.86
N LYS A 113 7.67 -13.52 -1.17
CA LYS A 113 7.25 -14.83 -0.63
C LYS A 113 8.14 -15.97 -1.10
N ALA A 114 8.60 -15.95 -2.35
CA ALA A 114 9.53 -16.95 -2.87
C ALA A 114 10.93 -16.84 -2.25
N GLU A 115 11.46 -15.62 -2.09
CA GLU A 115 12.74 -15.35 -1.44
C GLU A 115 12.70 -15.72 0.06
N ALA A 116 11.64 -15.35 0.78
CA ALA A 116 11.46 -15.74 2.18
C ALA A 116 11.37 -17.28 2.36
N LYS A 117 10.72 -17.98 1.42
CA LYS A 117 10.64 -19.44 1.45
C LYS A 117 11.98 -20.13 1.16
N ALA A 118 12.79 -19.56 0.27
CA ALA A 118 14.14 -20.05 -0.03
C ALA A 118 15.11 -19.82 1.16
N GLU A 119 15.03 -18.64 1.79
CA GLU A 119 15.87 -18.33 2.96
C GLU A 119 15.48 -19.14 4.20
N ALA A 120 14.18 -19.39 4.41
CA ALA A 120 13.69 -20.25 5.48
C ALA A 120 14.15 -21.72 5.32
N ALA A 121 14.22 -22.23 4.08
CA ALA A 121 14.74 -23.56 3.81
C ALA A 121 16.26 -23.65 4.14
N ALA A 122 17.04 -22.64 3.74
CA ALA A 122 18.48 -22.60 4.01
C ALA A 122 18.82 -22.44 5.51
N LYS A 123 18.05 -21.64 6.26
CA LYS A 123 18.25 -21.46 7.71
C LYS A 123 17.85 -22.69 8.53
N ARG A 124 16.87 -23.48 8.05
CA ARG A 124 16.45 -24.73 8.72
C ARG A 124 17.53 -25.80 8.66
N GLU A 125 18.25 -25.92 7.54
CA GLU A 125 19.43 -26.80 7.43
C GLU A 125 20.61 -26.34 8.30
N ALA A 126 20.78 -25.03 8.51
CA ALA A 126 21.84 -24.49 9.36
C ALA A 126 21.54 -24.67 10.87
N ALA A 127 20.28 -24.53 11.28
CA ALA A 127 19.84 -24.73 12.66
C ALA A 127 19.98 -26.19 13.12
N GLU A 128 19.72 -27.14 12.23
CA GLU A 128 19.87 -28.57 12.52
C GLU A 128 21.35 -28.96 12.77
N LYS A 129 22.29 -28.34 12.05
CA LYS A 129 23.73 -28.52 12.30
C LYS A 129 24.23 -27.83 13.57
N ALA A 130 23.65 -26.70 13.97
CA ALA A 130 24.02 -26.00 15.20
C ALA A 130 23.48 -26.66 16.47
N ALA A 131 22.31 -27.32 16.40
CA ALA A 131 21.73 -28.07 17.51
C ALA A 131 22.55 -29.31 17.88
N ALA A 132 23.19 -29.96 16.90
CA ALA A 132 24.08 -31.10 17.14
C ALA A 132 25.37 -30.73 17.89
N SER A 133 25.87 -29.49 17.74
CA SER A 133 27.12 -29.05 18.39
C SER A 133 26.89 -28.51 19.82
N ARG A 134 25.71 -27.97 20.14
CA ARG A 134 25.42 -27.35 21.45
C ARG A 134 25.02 -28.34 22.57
N SER A 135 24.83 -29.61 22.24
CA SER A 135 24.60 -30.66 23.24
C SER A 135 25.86 -31.01 24.05
N SER A 136 27.05 -30.61 23.58
CA SER A 136 28.34 -30.93 24.21
C SER A 136 28.83 -29.88 25.22
N GLU A 137 28.26 -28.66 25.22
CA GLU A 137 28.71 -27.54 26.07
C GLU A 137 27.82 -27.28 27.30
N ARG A 138 26.70 -28.00 27.46
CA ARG A 138 25.75 -27.81 28.57
C ARG A 138 26.21 -28.42 29.91
N THR A 139 27.32 -29.17 29.95
CA THR A 139 27.77 -29.86 31.19
C THR A 139 28.76 -29.04 32.04
N THR A 140 29.23 -27.87 31.60
CA THR A 140 30.43 -27.24 32.22
C THR A 140 30.23 -25.84 32.82
N LEU A 141 29.04 -25.24 32.82
CA LEU A 141 28.87 -23.81 33.21
C LEU A 141 28.01 -23.54 34.46
N GLN A 142 27.81 -24.53 35.34
CA GLN A 142 27.02 -24.35 36.57
C GLN A 142 27.87 -24.15 37.84
N ALA A 143 28.90 -23.30 37.78
CA ALA A 143 29.57 -22.76 38.96
C ALA A 143 30.21 -21.41 38.63
N THR A 144 30.11 -20.45 39.56
CA THR A 144 30.58 -19.04 39.53
C THR A 144 29.61 -18.07 38.82
N THR A 145 29.15 -16.95 39.39
CA THR A 145 29.49 -16.18 40.59
C THR A 145 28.36 -15.18 40.85
N ALA A 146 28.13 -14.88 42.13
CA ALA A 146 27.26 -13.81 42.60
C ALA A 146 27.90 -12.42 42.49
N SER A 147 27.03 -11.40 42.55
CA SER A 147 27.25 -10.03 43.03
C SER A 147 27.77 -8.97 42.04
N SER A 148 26.87 -8.05 41.65
CA SER A 148 27.09 -6.61 41.51
C SER A 148 25.73 -5.92 41.52
N SER A 149 25.51 -5.08 42.52
CA SER A 149 24.30 -4.29 42.73
C SER A 149 24.39 -3.00 41.91
N ASP A 150 23.48 -2.83 40.95
CA ASP A 150 23.15 -1.55 40.34
C ASP A 150 21.62 -1.46 40.33
N GLU A 151 21.07 -0.29 40.66
CA GLU A 151 19.66 -0.09 40.97
C GLU A 151 18.77 -0.46 39.77
N THR A 152 18.31 -1.71 39.78
CA THR A 152 17.48 -2.28 38.73
C THR A 152 16.03 -1.90 39.04
N PRO A 153 15.29 -1.28 38.10
CA PRO A 153 13.86 -1.06 38.30
C PRO A 153 13.19 -2.40 38.61
N ALA A 154 12.34 -2.41 39.64
CA ALA A 154 11.74 -3.61 40.22
C ALA A 154 11.24 -4.61 39.14
N PRO A 155 11.36 -5.93 39.38
CA PRO A 155 10.79 -6.93 38.47
C PRO A 155 9.30 -6.64 38.28
N ALA A 156 8.84 -6.73 37.03
CA ALA A 156 7.43 -6.55 36.69
C ALA A 156 6.56 -7.41 37.62
N SER A 157 5.58 -6.82 38.29
CA SER A 157 4.63 -7.50 39.16
C SER A 157 3.24 -7.55 38.49
N GLY A 158 2.46 -8.59 38.78
CA GLY A 158 1.10 -8.73 38.22
C GLY A 158 1.04 -8.69 36.69
N SER A 159 0.11 -7.91 36.14
CA SER A 159 -0.18 -7.80 34.70
C SER A 159 1.04 -7.45 33.83
N ALA A 160 1.97 -6.63 34.34
CA ALA A 160 3.16 -6.25 33.58
C ALA A 160 4.11 -7.44 33.35
N ALA A 161 4.18 -8.37 34.31
CA ALA A 161 4.97 -9.59 34.18
C ALA A 161 4.45 -10.49 33.05
N ALA A 162 3.13 -10.54 32.87
CA ALA A 162 2.50 -11.29 31.78
C ALA A 162 2.86 -10.72 30.41
N VAL A 163 2.82 -9.38 30.26
CA VAL A 163 3.23 -8.68 29.03
C VAL A 163 4.69 -8.98 28.70
N VAL A 164 5.59 -8.81 29.68
CA VAL A 164 7.03 -9.03 29.51
C VAL A 164 7.35 -10.50 29.20
N SER A 165 6.72 -11.45 29.90
CA SER A 165 6.90 -12.88 29.65
C SER A 165 6.46 -13.26 28.23
N PHE A 166 5.33 -12.72 27.77
CA PHE A 166 4.81 -12.98 26.43
C PHE A 166 5.77 -12.50 25.33
N VAL A 167 6.22 -11.24 25.38
CA VAL A 167 7.14 -10.74 24.34
C VAL A 167 8.46 -11.51 24.36
N LYS A 168 8.96 -11.89 25.55
CA LYS A 168 10.17 -12.70 25.67
C LYS A 168 10.01 -14.11 25.09
N SER A 169 8.85 -14.74 25.22
CA SER A 169 8.61 -16.07 24.62
C SER A 169 8.55 -16.05 23.09
N HIS A 170 8.36 -14.89 22.49
CA HIS A 170 8.30 -14.70 21.04
C HIS A 170 9.62 -14.20 20.42
N ILE A 171 10.69 -14.06 21.21
CA ILE A 171 12.02 -13.73 20.67
C ILE A 171 12.46 -14.83 19.68
N GLY A 172 12.82 -14.41 18.47
CA GLY A 172 13.17 -15.28 17.36
C GLY A 172 12.04 -15.52 16.35
N ASP A 173 10.80 -15.13 16.66
CA ASP A 173 9.70 -15.18 15.70
C ASP A 173 9.91 -14.24 14.52
N ALA A 174 9.31 -14.58 13.38
CA ALA A 174 9.46 -13.80 12.16
C ALA A 174 8.69 -12.48 12.25
N TYR A 175 9.25 -11.43 11.63
CA TYR A 175 8.51 -10.20 11.38
C TYR A 175 7.74 -10.32 10.06
N VAL A 176 6.45 -10.03 10.08
CA VAL A 176 5.60 -9.90 8.89
C VAL A 176 4.74 -8.67 9.06
N SER A 177 4.79 -7.74 8.09
CA SER A 177 3.91 -6.56 8.08
C SER A 177 2.44 -7.00 8.17
N GLY A 178 1.70 -6.47 9.15
CA GLY A 178 0.32 -6.88 9.43
C GLY A 178 0.19 -8.13 10.31
N GLY A 179 1.29 -8.76 10.72
CA GLY A 179 1.30 -10.01 11.49
C GLY A 179 0.73 -9.86 12.90
N THR A 180 -0.13 -10.80 13.30
CA THR A 180 -0.82 -10.82 14.61
C THR A 180 -0.62 -12.14 15.36
N GLY A 181 0.46 -12.86 15.04
CA GLY A 181 0.83 -14.11 15.71
C GLY A 181 0.13 -15.38 15.21
N PRO A 182 0.36 -16.51 15.89
CA PRO A 182 1.32 -16.66 16.98
C PRO A 182 2.77 -16.83 16.52
N SER A 183 3.02 -17.10 15.23
CA SER A 183 4.37 -17.43 14.71
C SER A 183 5.04 -16.28 13.93
N SER A 184 4.33 -15.18 13.73
CA SER A 184 4.87 -14.00 13.06
C SER A 184 4.14 -12.74 13.49
N TRP A 185 4.87 -11.65 13.66
CA TRP A 185 4.37 -10.44 14.27
C TRP A 185 4.78 -9.20 13.46
N ASP A 186 3.96 -8.16 13.47
CA ASP A 186 4.49 -6.79 13.33
C ASP A 186 4.61 -6.12 14.69
N CYS A 187 5.13 -4.89 14.71
CA CYS A 187 5.42 -4.16 15.94
C CYS A 187 4.18 -4.00 16.83
N SER A 188 3.11 -3.42 16.31
CA SER A 188 1.89 -3.17 17.08
C SER A 188 1.08 -4.44 17.33
N GLY A 189 1.16 -5.45 16.47
CA GLY A 189 0.52 -6.75 16.67
C GLY A 189 1.14 -7.54 17.83
N LEU A 190 2.46 -7.50 17.98
CA LEU A 190 3.16 -8.10 19.12
C LEU A 190 2.75 -7.42 20.43
N VAL A 191 2.80 -6.07 20.47
CA VAL A 191 2.42 -5.27 21.63
C VAL A 191 0.96 -5.52 22.01
N GLN A 192 0.05 -5.52 21.03
CA GLN A 192 -1.38 -5.80 21.25
C GLN A 192 -1.60 -7.18 21.88
N ALA A 193 -0.94 -8.23 21.35
CA ALA A 193 -1.10 -9.58 21.87
C ALA A 193 -0.48 -9.77 23.26
N ALA A 194 0.61 -9.04 23.57
CA ALA A 194 1.22 -9.04 24.89
C ALA A 194 0.28 -8.43 25.94
N TYR A 195 -0.29 -7.25 25.66
CA TYR A 195 -1.24 -6.59 26.54
C TYR A 195 -2.56 -7.34 26.70
N LYS A 196 -2.95 -8.12 25.69
CA LYS A 196 -4.09 -9.03 25.81
C LYS A 196 -3.90 -10.08 26.91
N GLN A 197 -2.65 -10.51 27.20
CA GLN A 197 -2.37 -11.42 28.33
C GLN A 197 -2.64 -10.76 29.69
N ALA A 198 -2.59 -9.43 29.74
CA ALA A 198 -2.93 -8.62 30.90
C ALA A 198 -4.42 -8.20 30.93
N GLY A 199 -5.24 -8.67 29.98
CA GLY A 199 -6.66 -8.31 29.87
C GLY A 199 -6.90 -6.90 29.32
N VAL A 200 -5.91 -6.28 28.66
CA VAL A 200 -6.02 -4.95 28.06
C VAL A 200 -6.11 -5.06 26.55
N ASP A 201 -7.20 -4.54 25.98
CA ASP A 201 -7.36 -4.45 24.53
C ASP A 201 -6.74 -3.16 23.99
N LEU A 202 -5.63 -3.29 23.28
CA LEU A 202 -4.98 -2.16 22.61
C LEU A 202 -5.49 -2.00 21.16
N PRO A 203 -5.48 -0.76 20.61
CA PRO A 203 -5.67 -0.51 19.19
C PRO A 203 -4.67 -1.30 18.33
N ARG A 204 -5.01 -1.57 17.05
CA ARG A 204 -4.17 -2.39 16.16
C ARG A 204 -2.91 -1.66 15.66
N VAL A 205 -2.95 -0.35 15.56
CA VAL A 205 -1.92 0.46 14.89
C VAL A 205 -1.03 1.16 15.91
N SER A 206 0.25 1.35 15.57
CA SER A 206 1.27 1.92 16.47
C SER A 206 0.96 3.37 16.85
N GLN A 207 0.35 4.13 15.94
CA GLN A 207 -0.06 5.52 16.16
C GLN A 207 -0.99 5.62 17.37
N ASP A 208 -2.07 4.84 17.36
CA ASP A 208 -3.06 4.84 18.44
C ASP A 208 -2.49 4.24 19.73
N GLN A 209 -1.63 3.23 19.63
CA GLN A 209 -0.94 2.63 20.79
C GLN A 209 -0.04 3.64 21.51
N SER A 210 0.64 4.51 20.76
CA SER A 210 1.54 5.54 21.33
C SER A 210 0.83 6.65 22.12
N THR A 211 -0.51 6.66 22.14
CA THR A 211 -1.33 7.58 22.92
C THR A 211 -2.12 6.86 24.01
N GLN A 212 -1.96 5.54 24.17
CA GLN A 212 -2.70 4.80 25.18
C GLN A 212 -2.07 4.98 26.57
N GLY A 213 -2.86 5.37 27.55
CA GLY A 213 -2.42 5.52 28.93
C GLY A 213 -1.71 6.84 29.20
N THR A 214 -0.73 6.82 30.11
CA THR A 214 -0.03 8.02 30.58
C THR A 214 1.34 8.13 29.94
N GLN A 215 1.71 9.31 29.45
CA GLN A 215 3.04 9.56 28.89
C GLN A 215 4.11 9.44 29.99
N VAL A 216 5.17 8.70 29.69
CA VAL A 216 6.30 8.46 30.60
C VAL A 216 7.58 9.02 29.98
N GLY A 217 8.38 9.71 30.81
CA GLY A 217 9.73 10.13 30.44
C GLY A 217 10.68 8.92 30.40
N LEU A 218 11.63 8.92 29.47
CA LEU A 218 12.53 7.77 29.26
C LEU A 218 13.41 7.44 30.49
N ASP A 219 13.61 8.39 31.39
CA ASP A 219 14.34 8.19 32.66
C ASP A 219 13.48 7.48 33.73
N ASN A 220 12.18 7.32 33.51
CA ASN A 220 11.22 6.74 34.45
C ASN A 220 10.57 5.44 33.92
N LEU A 221 11.24 4.77 32.97
CA LEU A 221 10.72 3.56 32.34
C LEU A 221 10.57 2.41 33.34
N GLN A 222 9.45 1.70 33.24
CA GLN A 222 9.16 0.49 33.99
C GLN A 222 8.85 -0.66 33.05
N ALA A 223 9.29 -1.87 33.42
CA ALA A 223 9.07 -3.06 32.61
C ALA A 223 7.57 -3.24 32.34
N GLY A 224 7.20 -3.35 31.07
CA GLY A 224 5.82 -3.33 30.59
C GLY A 224 5.45 -2.07 29.82
N ASP A 225 6.15 -0.94 29.99
CA ASP A 225 5.86 0.30 29.24
C ASP A 225 5.97 0.09 27.72
N ILE A 226 5.07 0.73 26.96
CA ILE A 226 5.13 0.75 25.50
C ILE A 226 6.07 1.87 25.08
N LEU A 227 7.16 1.48 24.42
CA LEU A 227 8.07 2.42 23.76
C LEU A 227 7.56 2.71 22.35
N TYR A 228 7.76 3.94 21.88
CA TYR A 228 7.38 4.33 20.53
C TYR A 228 8.46 5.18 19.84
N TRP A 229 8.50 5.09 18.51
CA TRP A 229 9.36 5.89 17.64
C TRP A 229 8.52 6.72 16.68
N GLY A 230 8.88 7.99 16.53
CA GLY A 230 8.05 9.03 15.91
C GLY A 230 7.30 9.85 16.96
N GLY A 231 6.38 10.72 16.54
CA GLY A 231 5.58 11.52 17.47
C GLY A 231 4.46 10.70 18.11
N SER A 232 4.03 11.06 19.33
CA SER A 232 2.79 10.53 19.90
C SER A 232 1.61 10.78 18.93
N GLY A 233 0.81 9.74 18.66
CA GLY A 233 -0.27 9.77 17.65
C GLY A 233 0.21 9.65 16.20
N SER A 234 1.52 9.58 15.96
CA SER A 234 2.13 9.41 14.63
C SER A 234 3.28 8.40 14.62
N ALA A 235 3.36 7.56 15.66
CA ALA A 235 4.43 6.59 15.82
C ALA A 235 4.40 5.56 14.67
N TYR A 236 5.56 5.34 14.05
CA TYR A 236 5.74 4.34 12.99
C TYR A 236 6.23 2.98 13.52
N HIS A 237 6.68 2.93 14.77
CA HIS A 237 7.16 1.72 15.41
C HIS A 237 6.89 1.76 16.92
N VAL A 238 6.67 0.57 17.51
CA VAL A 238 6.40 0.36 18.93
C VAL A 238 7.04 -0.94 19.41
N ALA A 239 7.42 -0.97 20.68
CA ALA A 239 8.00 -2.13 21.35
C ALA A 239 7.66 -2.12 22.85
N ILE A 240 7.97 -3.20 23.56
CA ILE A 240 7.79 -3.28 25.02
C ILE A 240 9.13 -3.10 25.71
N TYR A 241 9.20 -2.19 26.69
CA TYR A 241 10.34 -2.12 27.60
C TYR A 241 10.31 -3.31 28.56
N VAL A 242 11.42 -4.04 28.67
CA VAL A 242 11.48 -5.28 29.48
C VAL A 242 12.36 -5.16 30.72
N GLY A 243 12.77 -3.93 31.06
CA GLY A 243 13.70 -3.64 32.16
C GLY A 243 15.17 -3.75 31.74
N GLY A 244 16.07 -3.35 32.64
CA GLY A 244 17.51 -3.46 32.43
C GLY A 244 18.05 -2.67 31.23
N GLY A 245 17.36 -1.60 30.81
CA GLY A 245 17.74 -0.82 29.63
C GLY A 245 17.46 -1.52 28.30
N ASN A 246 16.63 -2.57 28.29
CA ASN A 246 16.31 -3.34 27.09
C ASN A 246 14.83 -3.23 26.68
N PHE A 247 14.57 -3.43 25.39
CA PHE A 247 13.24 -3.58 24.83
C PHE A 247 13.13 -4.85 23.99
N VAL A 248 11.91 -5.37 23.85
CA VAL A 248 11.57 -6.43 22.91
C VAL A 248 10.55 -5.91 21.91
N GLY A 249 10.87 -6.06 20.63
CA GLY A 249 10.04 -5.58 19.53
C GLY A 249 10.21 -6.43 18.28
N ALA A 250 9.16 -6.45 17.45
CA ALA A 250 9.22 -7.01 16.10
C ALA A 250 9.78 -5.94 15.15
N GLN A 251 11.09 -5.97 14.88
CA GLN A 251 11.80 -4.84 14.24
C GLN A 251 11.51 -4.71 12.74
N ASN A 252 11.84 -5.74 11.97
CA ASN A 252 11.69 -5.77 10.51
C ASN A 252 11.87 -7.20 9.98
N SER A 253 11.58 -7.40 8.69
CA SER A 253 11.60 -8.72 8.04
C SER A 253 12.93 -9.47 8.10
N SER A 254 14.05 -8.77 8.25
CA SER A 254 15.39 -9.40 8.35
C SER A 254 15.74 -9.84 9.76
N THR A 255 15.24 -9.13 10.77
CA THR A 255 15.61 -9.32 12.18
C THR A 255 14.58 -10.11 12.97
N GLY A 256 13.29 -9.96 12.67
CA GLY A 256 12.20 -10.58 13.44
C GLY A 256 11.97 -9.92 14.81
N VAL A 257 11.44 -10.70 15.74
CA VAL A 257 11.28 -10.32 17.15
C VAL A 257 12.59 -10.51 17.90
N VAL A 258 13.14 -9.44 18.48
CA VAL A 258 14.43 -9.47 19.18
C VAL A 258 14.41 -8.62 20.43
N GLU A 259 15.26 -8.98 21.39
CA GLU A 259 15.63 -8.11 22.49
C GLU A 259 16.84 -7.25 22.08
N LYS A 260 16.76 -5.94 22.35
CA LYS A 260 17.82 -4.97 22.08
C LYS A 260 17.95 -3.96 23.22
N PRO A 261 19.15 -3.43 23.48
CA PRO A 261 19.31 -2.32 24.41
C PRO A 261 18.71 -1.05 23.81
N LEU A 262 18.25 -0.13 24.66
CA LEU A 262 17.76 1.20 24.26
C LEU A 262 18.83 2.01 23.49
N SER A 263 20.12 1.69 23.68
CA SER A 263 21.23 2.30 22.93
C SER A 263 21.34 1.86 21.48
N TYR A 264 20.67 0.76 21.09
CA TYR A 264 20.63 0.29 19.70
C TYR A 264 19.79 1.23 18.82
N ASP A 265 18.63 1.64 19.34
CA ASP A 265 17.70 2.55 18.69
C ASP A 265 16.88 3.24 19.79
N GLN A 266 17.09 4.55 19.96
CA GLN A 266 16.51 5.29 21.08
C GLN A 266 15.05 5.66 20.77
N PRO A 267 14.07 5.23 21.59
CA PRO A 267 12.67 5.60 21.38
C PRO A 267 12.47 7.11 21.55
N THR A 268 11.47 7.64 20.86
CA THR A 268 11.09 9.06 20.98
C THR A 268 10.34 9.32 22.29
N GLY A 269 9.57 8.33 22.77
CA GLY A 269 8.88 8.41 24.03
C GLY A 269 8.30 7.06 24.45
N ALA A 270 7.60 7.06 25.59
CA ALA A 270 6.96 5.87 26.12
C ALA A 270 5.60 6.19 26.74
N VAL A 271 4.70 5.20 26.77
CA VAL A 271 3.43 5.29 27.50
C VAL A 271 3.26 4.12 28.45
N ARG A 272 2.66 4.40 29.61
CA ARG A 272 2.30 3.42 30.63
C ARG A 272 0.80 3.21 30.66
N VAL A 273 0.42 1.97 30.44
CA VAL A 273 -0.99 1.52 30.38
C VAL A 273 -1.40 0.72 31.62
N LEU A 274 -0.44 0.14 32.35
CA LEU A 274 -0.66 -0.64 33.57
C LEU A 274 -0.28 0.15 34.83
#